data_AF-A0A395XKH6-F1
#
_entry.id   AF-A0A395XKH6-F1
#
_cell.length_a   1.000
_cell.length_b   1.000
_cell.length_c   1.000
_cell.angle_alpha   90.00
_cell.angle_beta   90.00
_cell.angle_gamma   90.00
#
_symmetry.space_group_name_H-M   'P 1'
#
loop_
_entity.id
_entity.type
_entity.pdbx_description
1 polymer ?
#
loop_
_entity_poly.entity_id
_entity_poly.type
_entity_poly.pdbx_seq_one_letter_code
_entity_poly.pdbx_strand_id
1 'polypeptide(L)'
;MYSTTVSDVGTVRSNNQDSSFAGAHLVAICDGMGGHAGGDTASTIAIRSLAHIEQDSPNGDVARATQIMEASAMAAHDAIVGKAKRERKLAGMGTTITAITLVADYWVLAHIGDSRAYLLRDGHLMRLTSDHSYVQHLIDTKRISQSEARNHPQRNVVMRVLGDFDIDARPDISIRTARAGDRLLLCSDGLCGVLEDSTIEETMLHFTDPEECAQKLVSMALRAGSTDNVSAVIADATLALNADGFDLPHQTPIVGGAASATLEAVADIIHEPVVSAPPLISTSSPAERAAALIASRKPRAEGEDEQSSQTVGQPSDVREETGERTTPDTGEIPVVQKQDGNYSADPNDPEVARAIHQEQLDQKKQARTKRFHGRVAAVITAVVVLVALCGGAWGAYAWSQNQYYLAADEGKVAIYQGVPTNIFGLQLSHPIEQTSMHISELPEQWRNQLKQGIPADSYSDAQAHVDLIEDQFNQMQQEQEAKKKAAEEERKRLEEQAKKSKSSPSPSPSKKAAQEDS
;
A
#
# COMPACT_ATOMS: atom_id res chain seq x y z
N MET A 1 25.55 -21.25 15.00
CA MET A 1 24.31 -20.57 15.44
C MET A 1 23.19 -21.59 15.38
N TYR A 2 22.22 -21.54 16.29
CA TYR A 2 20.98 -22.33 16.16
C TYR A 2 19.84 -21.38 15.84
N SER A 3 19.04 -21.64 14.82
CA SER A 3 18.03 -20.69 14.36
C SER A 3 16.70 -21.33 14.00
N THR A 4 15.64 -20.55 13.88
CA THR A 4 14.35 -21.03 13.40
C THR A 4 13.57 -19.87 12.80
N THR A 5 12.61 -20.17 11.93
CA THR A 5 11.74 -19.17 11.33
C THR A 5 10.30 -19.62 11.34
N VAL A 6 9.39 -18.67 11.55
CA VAL A 6 7.94 -18.83 11.44
C VAL A 6 7.42 -17.69 10.58
N SER A 7 6.56 -18.03 9.62
CA SER A 7 5.95 -17.05 8.71
C SER A 7 4.49 -17.41 8.47
N ASP A 8 3.61 -16.43 8.58
CA ASP A 8 2.18 -16.56 8.38
C ASP A 8 1.65 -15.53 7.38
N VAL A 9 0.67 -15.92 6.57
CA VAL A 9 0.07 -15.04 5.56
C VAL A 9 -0.70 -13.87 6.18
N GLY A 10 -1.11 -13.98 7.44
CA GLY A 10 -1.91 -12.97 8.10
C GLY A 10 -3.41 -13.11 7.81
N THR A 11 -4.18 -12.16 8.34
CA THR A 11 -5.66 -12.25 8.31
C THR A 11 -6.29 -11.57 7.09
N VAL A 12 -5.54 -10.71 6.39
CA VAL A 12 -6.07 -9.83 5.33
C VAL A 12 -5.46 -10.15 3.96
N ARG A 13 -4.17 -10.51 3.90
CA ARG A 13 -3.48 -10.79 2.63
C ARG A 13 -3.92 -12.13 2.05
N SER A 14 -3.95 -12.24 0.73
CA SER A 14 -4.32 -13.48 0.03
C SER A 14 -3.14 -14.43 -0.21
N ASN A 15 -1.92 -13.91 -0.16
CA ASN A 15 -0.69 -14.67 -0.35
C ASN A 15 0.38 -14.13 0.59
N ASN A 16 1.34 -14.98 0.93
CA ASN A 16 2.50 -14.59 1.70
C ASN A 16 3.58 -14.04 0.74
N GLN A 17 3.95 -12.78 0.92
CA GLN A 17 4.99 -12.10 0.15
C GLN A 17 6.29 -11.97 0.94
N ASP A 18 6.28 -12.32 2.24
CA ASP A 18 7.49 -12.46 3.03
C ASP A 18 8.23 -13.73 2.61
N SER A 19 9.54 -13.71 2.70
CA SER A 19 10.40 -14.89 2.64
C SER A 19 11.44 -14.82 3.76
N SER A 20 11.79 -15.97 4.32
CA SER A 20 12.79 -16.05 5.39
C SER A 20 13.67 -17.29 5.26
N PHE A 21 14.87 -17.21 5.82
CA PHE A 21 15.86 -18.29 5.85
C PHE A 21 16.48 -18.35 7.24
N ALA A 22 16.61 -19.56 7.77
CA ALA A 22 17.20 -19.83 9.07
C ALA A 22 18.15 -21.03 8.99
N GLY A 23 19.44 -20.75 8.90
CA GLY A 23 20.52 -21.74 8.87
C GLY A 23 21.46 -21.64 10.08
N ALA A 24 22.58 -22.36 10.01
CA ALA A 24 23.63 -22.38 11.02
C ALA A 24 24.62 -21.21 10.87
N HIS A 25 24.69 -20.59 9.69
CA HIS A 25 25.60 -19.49 9.37
C HIS A 25 24.88 -18.22 8.89
N LEU A 26 23.70 -18.35 8.27
CA LEU A 26 22.89 -17.25 7.76
C LEU A 26 21.48 -17.28 8.35
N VAL A 27 20.99 -16.11 8.77
CA VAL A 27 19.56 -15.86 8.99
C VAL A 27 19.14 -14.64 8.18
N ALA A 28 17.96 -14.69 7.56
CA ALA A 28 17.47 -13.61 6.72
C ALA A 28 15.95 -13.52 6.70
N ILE A 29 15.44 -12.29 6.53
CA ILE A 29 14.04 -11.99 6.25
C ILE A 29 13.96 -10.96 5.14
N CYS A 30 13.01 -11.17 4.23
CA CYS A 30 12.74 -10.33 3.07
C CYS A 30 11.23 -10.14 2.96
N ASP A 31 10.77 -8.91 3.09
CA ASP A 31 9.37 -8.52 2.92
C ASP A 31 9.16 -8.08 1.47
N GLY A 32 8.28 -8.76 0.76
CA GLY A 32 8.06 -8.59 -0.66
C GLY A 32 6.96 -7.58 -0.98
N MET A 33 7.28 -6.55 -1.77
CA MET A 33 6.33 -5.56 -2.26
C MET A 33 6.19 -5.61 -3.79
N GLY A 34 4.99 -5.33 -4.33
CA GLY A 34 4.81 -5.27 -5.81
C GLY A 34 3.46 -5.75 -6.36
N GLY A 35 2.35 -5.53 -5.67
CA GLY A 35 1.04 -6.04 -6.10
C GLY A 35 0.94 -7.58 -6.02
N HIS A 36 -0.11 -8.16 -6.60
CA HIS A 36 -0.55 -9.54 -6.31
C HIS A 36 0.50 -10.65 -6.57
N ALA A 37 1.53 -10.44 -7.41
CA ALA A 37 2.55 -11.46 -7.75
C ALA A 37 3.99 -10.92 -7.87
N GLY A 38 4.22 -9.66 -7.52
CA GLY A 38 5.57 -9.07 -7.57
C GLY A 38 6.38 -9.35 -6.32
N GLY A 39 5.75 -9.18 -5.15
CA GLY A 39 6.42 -9.23 -3.85
C GLY A 39 6.98 -10.61 -3.51
N ASP A 40 6.15 -11.65 -3.65
CA ASP A 40 6.53 -13.06 -3.43
C ASP A 40 7.73 -13.48 -4.30
N THR A 41 7.73 -13.06 -5.55
CA THR A 41 8.83 -13.30 -6.48
C THR A 41 10.10 -12.55 -6.05
N ALA A 42 9.98 -11.28 -5.65
CA ALA A 42 11.12 -10.47 -5.26
C ALA A 42 11.78 -10.99 -3.98
N SER A 43 11.02 -11.28 -2.93
CA SER A 43 11.52 -11.81 -1.66
C SER A 43 12.14 -13.20 -1.83
N THR A 44 11.55 -14.06 -2.66
CA THR A 44 12.12 -15.37 -3.01
C THR A 44 13.46 -15.25 -3.73
N ILE A 45 13.59 -14.31 -4.67
CA ILE A 45 14.87 -14.06 -5.36
C ILE A 45 15.94 -13.60 -4.36
N ALA A 46 15.59 -12.71 -3.44
CA ALA A 46 16.52 -12.21 -2.43
C ALA A 46 17.05 -13.32 -1.51
N ILE A 47 16.16 -14.17 -0.96
CA ILE A 47 16.59 -15.31 -0.14
C ILE A 47 17.49 -16.27 -0.92
N ARG A 48 17.13 -16.60 -2.16
CA ARG A 48 17.96 -17.47 -3.01
C ARG A 48 19.34 -16.88 -3.29
N SER A 49 19.40 -15.58 -3.56
CA SER A 49 20.67 -14.88 -3.77
C SER A 49 21.55 -14.86 -2.52
N LEU A 50 20.98 -14.90 -1.32
CA LEU A 50 21.73 -14.97 -0.07
C LEU A 50 22.11 -16.38 0.37
N ALA A 51 21.33 -17.40 -0.02
CA ALA A 51 21.41 -18.75 0.54
C ALA A 51 22.82 -19.38 0.50
N HIS A 52 23.62 -19.09 -0.53
CA HIS A 52 25.00 -19.61 -0.65
C HIS A 52 25.92 -19.20 0.53
N ILE A 53 25.61 -18.12 1.26
CA ILE A 53 26.37 -17.69 2.44
C ILE A 53 26.31 -18.76 3.54
N GLU A 54 25.27 -19.61 3.54
CA GLU A 54 25.18 -20.73 4.48
C GLU A 54 26.37 -21.71 4.33
N GLN A 55 26.84 -21.93 3.10
CA GLN A 55 28.00 -22.79 2.83
C GLN A 55 29.33 -22.05 2.80
N ASP A 56 29.32 -20.79 2.35
CA ASP A 56 30.50 -19.95 2.24
C ASP A 56 30.93 -19.44 3.63
N SER A 57 31.32 -20.36 4.53
CA SER A 57 31.96 -20.01 5.79
C SER A 57 33.32 -19.42 5.48
N PRO A 58 33.53 -18.10 5.65
CA PRO A 58 34.72 -17.45 5.11
C PRO A 58 35.91 -17.65 6.05
N ASN A 59 36.25 -18.87 6.48
CA ASN A 59 37.40 -19.18 7.36
C ASN A 59 37.60 -18.19 8.54
N GLY A 60 36.52 -17.59 9.07
CA GLY A 60 36.58 -16.55 10.11
C GLY A 60 37.00 -15.13 9.66
N ASP A 61 37.12 -14.86 8.36
CA ASP A 61 37.40 -13.55 7.78
C ASP A 61 36.13 -12.69 7.67
N VAL A 62 35.99 -11.77 8.64
CA VAL A 62 34.87 -10.83 8.74
C VAL A 62 34.82 -9.85 7.57
N ALA A 63 35.96 -9.44 7.01
CA ALA A 63 36.01 -8.50 5.89
C ALA A 63 35.49 -9.18 4.61
N ARG A 64 35.90 -10.43 4.39
CA ARG A 64 35.36 -11.25 3.29
C ARG A 64 33.87 -11.52 3.47
N ALA A 65 33.41 -11.86 4.69
CA ALA A 65 31.99 -12.05 4.99
C ALA A 65 31.15 -10.81 4.64
N THR A 66 31.66 -9.64 4.99
CA THR A 66 31.03 -8.35 4.67
C THR A 66 30.92 -8.13 3.17
N GLN A 67 32.01 -8.38 2.42
CA GLN A 67 32.02 -8.25 0.96
C GLN A 67 31.05 -9.22 0.28
N ILE A 68 31.01 -10.48 0.74
CA ILE A 68 30.06 -11.47 0.24
C ILE A 68 28.63 -10.99 0.52
N MET A 69 28.30 -10.59 1.75
CA MET A 69 26.96 -10.12 2.10
C MET A 69 26.50 -8.94 1.24
N GLU A 70 27.36 -7.93 1.04
CA GLU A 70 27.07 -6.78 0.17
C GLU A 70 26.89 -7.22 -1.30
N ALA A 71 27.81 -8.03 -1.83
CA ALA A 71 27.74 -8.52 -3.20
C ALA A 71 26.49 -9.37 -3.46
N SER A 72 26.09 -10.20 -2.49
CA SER A 72 24.89 -11.05 -2.58
C SER A 72 23.60 -10.23 -2.58
N ALA A 73 23.54 -9.18 -1.75
CA ALA A 73 22.43 -8.23 -1.77
C ALA A 73 22.35 -7.46 -3.10
N MET A 74 23.50 -7.07 -3.67
CA MET A 74 23.56 -6.43 -5.00
C MET A 74 23.18 -7.39 -6.13
N ALA A 75 23.61 -8.64 -6.07
CA ALA A 75 23.19 -9.66 -7.03
C ALA A 75 21.67 -9.91 -6.95
N ALA A 76 21.09 -9.90 -5.75
CA ALA A 76 19.65 -9.96 -5.55
C ALA A 76 18.94 -8.76 -6.21
N HIS A 77 19.44 -7.54 -5.97
CA HIS A 77 18.93 -6.32 -6.61
C HIS A 77 18.90 -6.46 -8.14
N ASP A 78 20.03 -6.81 -8.75
CA ASP A 78 20.16 -6.94 -10.20
C ASP A 78 19.24 -8.04 -10.77
N ALA A 79 19.09 -9.15 -10.05
CA ALA A 79 18.20 -10.23 -10.44
C ALA A 79 16.72 -9.78 -10.41
N ILE A 80 16.31 -9.04 -9.38
CA ILE A 80 14.95 -8.48 -9.25
C ILE A 80 14.69 -7.47 -10.37
N VAL A 81 15.57 -6.47 -10.55
CA VAL A 81 15.46 -5.47 -11.62
C VAL A 81 15.42 -6.14 -12.99
N GLY A 82 16.30 -7.12 -13.23
CA GLY A 82 16.38 -7.85 -14.48
C GLY A 82 15.09 -8.61 -14.79
N LYS A 83 14.49 -9.25 -13.78
CA LYS A 83 13.22 -9.98 -13.94
C LYS A 83 12.03 -9.02 -14.12
N ALA A 84 11.96 -7.91 -13.37
CA ALA A 84 10.94 -6.88 -13.53
C ALA A 84 10.96 -6.24 -14.93
N LYS A 85 12.15 -6.07 -15.53
CA LYS A 85 12.31 -5.55 -16.90
C LYS A 85 11.82 -6.54 -17.96
N ARG A 86 12.01 -7.85 -17.76
CA ARG A 86 11.58 -8.90 -18.71
C ARG A 86 10.08 -9.17 -18.63
N GLU A 87 9.51 -9.15 -17.43
CA GLU A 87 8.11 -9.50 -17.19
C GLU A 87 7.31 -8.27 -16.76
N ARG A 88 6.56 -7.69 -17.70
CA ARG A 88 5.79 -6.45 -17.45
C ARG A 88 4.81 -6.55 -16.27
N LYS A 89 4.29 -7.75 -15.98
CA LYS A 89 3.39 -8.02 -14.85
C LYS A 89 4.08 -7.90 -13.47
N LEU A 90 5.42 -7.93 -13.44
CA LEU A 90 6.26 -7.79 -12.24
C LEU A 90 6.90 -6.40 -12.15
N ALA A 91 6.43 -5.43 -12.96
CA ALA A 91 6.94 -4.07 -12.92
C ALA A 91 6.66 -3.44 -11.55
N GLY A 92 7.71 -2.85 -10.95
CA GLY A 92 7.63 -2.27 -9.61
C GLY A 92 7.69 -3.29 -8.46
N MET A 93 8.05 -4.55 -8.74
CA MET A 93 8.38 -5.48 -7.65
C MET A 93 9.68 -5.07 -6.95
N GLY A 94 9.70 -5.26 -5.64
CA GLY A 94 10.85 -5.03 -4.81
C GLY A 94 10.73 -5.80 -3.50
N THR A 95 11.78 -5.79 -2.71
CA THR A 95 11.74 -6.44 -1.40
C THR A 95 12.71 -5.79 -0.43
N THR A 96 12.38 -5.85 0.86
CA THR A 96 13.34 -5.55 1.92
C THR A 96 14.37 -6.67 2.03
N ILE A 97 15.45 -6.40 2.74
CA ILE A 97 16.44 -7.40 3.11
C ILE A 97 16.93 -7.05 4.51
N THR A 98 16.82 -7.99 5.44
CA THR A 98 17.52 -7.94 6.72
C THR A 98 18.16 -9.29 6.91
N ALA A 99 19.48 -9.36 6.86
CA ALA A 99 20.23 -10.61 6.93
C ALA A 99 21.38 -10.48 7.92
N ILE A 100 21.60 -11.51 8.72
CA ILE A 100 22.73 -11.59 9.66
C ILE A 100 23.47 -12.89 9.39
N THR A 101 24.79 -12.80 9.29
CA THR A 101 25.67 -13.97 9.32
C THR A 101 26.57 -13.95 10.56
N LEU A 102 26.83 -15.15 11.09
CA LEU A 102 27.80 -15.37 12.16
C LEU A 102 29.12 -15.85 11.56
N VAL A 103 30.16 -15.02 11.66
CA VAL A 103 31.50 -15.37 11.19
C VAL A 103 32.51 -15.11 12.30
N ALA A 104 33.26 -16.14 12.68
CA ALA A 104 34.07 -16.14 13.89
C ALA A 104 33.23 -15.69 15.10
N ASP A 105 33.64 -14.62 15.77
CA ASP A 105 32.95 -14.04 16.93
C ASP A 105 32.22 -12.73 16.56
N TYR A 106 31.76 -12.58 15.32
CA TYR A 106 31.10 -11.37 14.84
C TYR A 106 29.78 -11.65 14.12
N TRP A 107 28.78 -10.85 14.48
CA TRP A 107 27.56 -10.64 13.71
C TRP A 107 27.82 -9.63 12.60
N VAL A 108 27.62 -10.05 11.36
CA VAL A 108 27.63 -9.17 10.20
C VAL A 108 26.20 -9.03 9.71
N LEU A 109 25.64 -7.83 9.87
CA LEU A 109 24.28 -7.47 9.49
C LEU A 109 24.31 -6.70 8.16
N ALA A 110 23.42 -7.05 7.24
CA ALA A 110 23.06 -6.25 6.07
C ALA A 110 21.57 -5.91 6.12
N HIS A 111 21.24 -4.64 5.88
CA HIS A 111 19.88 -4.16 6.02
C HIS A 111 19.47 -3.13 4.95
N ILE A 112 18.30 -3.34 4.36
CA ILE A 112 17.55 -2.38 3.54
C ILE A 112 16.05 -2.59 3.76
N GLY A 113 15.34 -1.53 4.14
CA GLY A 113 13.89 -1.53 4.23
C GLY A 113 13.45 -1.19 5.65
N ASP A 114 12.30 -1.68 6.07
CA ASP A 114 11.69 -1.40 7.37
C ASP A 114 11.40 -2.68 8.18
N SER A 115 11.81 -3.84 7.68
CA SER A 115 11.99 -5.03 8.51
C SER A 115 13.07 -4.75 9.57
N ARG A 116 13.00 -5.39 10.74
CA ARG A 116 13.86 -5.04 11.88
C ARG A 116 14.67 -6.22 12.38
N ALA A 117 15.88 -5.92 12.87
CA ALA A 117 16.66 -6.85 13.67
C ALA A 117 16.83 -6.33 15.10
N TYR A 118 16.68 -7.21 16.08
CA TYR A 118 16.90 -6.96 17.49
C TYR A 118 17.90 -7.97 18.06
N LEU A 119 18.67 -7.54 19.05
CA LEU A 119 19.58 -8.35 19.85
C LEU A 119 19.16 -8.29 21.31
N LEU A 120 18.81 -9.44 21.88
CA LEU A 120 18.64 -9.62 23.31
C LEU A 120 19.97 -10.07 23.92
N ARG A 121 20.51 -9.27 24.83
CA ARG A 121 21.76 -9.55 25.55
C ARG A 121 21.65 -9.04 26.98
N ASP A 122 22.11 -9.85 27.94
CA ASP A 122 22.13 -9.49 29.36
C ASP A 122 20.77 -9.01 29.90
N GLY A 123 19.68 -9.56 29.36
CA GLY A 123 18.32 -9.19 29.75
C GLY A 123 17.72 -7.98 29.04
N HIS A 124 18.45 -7.37 28.09
CA HIS A 124 18.05 -6.12 27.43
C HIS A 124 17.94 -6.27 25.91
N LEU A 125 16.82 -5.82 25.36
CA LEU A 125 16.57 -5.78 23.92
C LEU A 125 17.17 -4.51 23.30
N MET A 126 18.02 -4.69 22.29
CA MET A 126 18.62 -3.61 21.50
C MET A 126 18.23 -3.76 20.04
N ARG A 127 17.59 -2.74 19.47
CA ARG A 127 17.36 -2.68 18.03
C ARG A 127 18.67 -2.42 17.28
N LEU A 128 18.95 -3.24 16.26
CA LEU A 128 20.18 -3.17 15.46
C LEU A 128 20.03 -2.37 14.18
N THR A 129 18.81 -2.29 13.62
CA THR A 129 18.52 -1.62 12.34
C THR A 129 17.84 -0.27 12.55
N SER A 130 17.97 0.62 11.57
CA SER A 130 17.16 1.84 11.44
C SER A 130 16.31 1.72 10.19
N ASP A 131 15.00 1.94 10.29
CA ASP A 131 14.11 1.71 9.15
C ASP A 131 14.40 2.72 8.03
N HIS A 132 14.47 2.23 6.80
CA HIS A 132 14.48 3.07 5.61
C HIS A 132 13.04 3.43 5.22
N SER A 133 12.29 4.06 6.13
CA SER A 133 10.91 4.47 5.91
C SER A 133 10.76 6.00 5.94
N TYR A 134 9.67 6.50 5.34
CA TYR A 134 9.39 7.92 5.31
C TYR A 134 9.20 8.49 6.72
N VAL A 135 8.51 7.76 7.59
CA VAL A 135 8.30 8.17 8.98
C VAL A 135 9.61 8.19 9.78
N GLN A 136 10.52 7.25 9.54
CA GLN A 136 11.84 7.28 10.18
C GLN A 136 12.63 8.50 9.73
N HIS A 137 12.59 8.86 8.44
CA HIS A 137 13.21 10.10 7.94
C HIS A 137 12.63 11.36 8.62
N LEU A 138 11.32 11.40 8.86
CA LEU A 138 10.69 12.51 9.58
C LEU A 138 11.12 12.57 11.05
N ILE A 139 11.32 11.41 11.71
CA ILE A 139 11.86 11.32 13.07
C ILE A 139 13.31 11.83 13.11
N ASP A 140 14.16 11.36 12.20
CA ASP A 140 15.58 11.70 12.15
C ASP A 140 15.79 13.20 11.89
N THR A 141 14.90 13.80 11.09
CA THR A 141 14.86 15.24 10.81
C THR A 141 14.09 16.05 11.87
N LYS A 142 13.65 15.41 12.96
CA LYS A 142 12.92 16.01 14.10
C LYS A 142 11.62 16.72 13.70
N ARG A 143 10.96 16.26 12.64
CA ARG A 143 9.67 16.78 12.18
C ARG A 143 8.49 16.15 12.90
N ILE A 144 8.64 14.91 13.34
CA ILE A 144 7.66 14.19 14.15
C ILE A 144 8.36 13.44 15.29
N SER A 145 7.61 13.10 16.32
CA SER A 145 8.03 12.21 17.40
C SER A 145 7.81 10.73 17.07
N GLN A 146 8.45 9.84 17.83
CA GLN A 146 8.27 8.39 17.70
C GLN A 146 6.79 7.95 17.88
N SER A 147 6.07 8.62 18.78
CA SER A 147 4.64 8.35 19.03
C SER A 147 3.75 8.77 17.86
N GLU A 148 4.08 9.89 17.20
CA GLU A 148 3.32 10.38 16.04
C GLU A 148 3.55 9.50 14.81
N ALA A 149 4.76 8.96 14.64
CA ALA A 149 5.10 8.07 13.53
C ALA A 149 4.19 6.85 13.42
N ARG A 150 3.76 6.26 14.55
CA ARG A 150 2.91 5.07 14.59
C ARG A 150 1.53 5.29 13.94
N ASN A 151 0.97 6.49 14.10
CA ASN A 151 -0.34 6.84 13.57
C ASN A 151 -0.25 7.67 12.28
N HIS A 152 0.95 7.80 11.71
CA HIS A 152 1.16 8.62 10.53
C HIS A 152 0.47 7.98 9.29
N PRO A 153 -0.23 8.77 8.45
CA PRO A 153 -0.91 8.25 7.25
C PRO A 153 0.03 7.53 6.28
N GLN A 154 1.29 7.95 6.23
CA GLN A 154 2.34 7.40 5.35
C GLN A 154 3.31 6.47 6.11
N ARG A 155 2.87 5.81 7.18
CA ARG A 155 3.76 4.92 7.97
C ARG A 155 4.27 3.70 7.19
N ASN A 156 3.50 3.22 6.21
CA ASN A 156 3.84 2.08 5.35
C ASN A 156 4.67 2.48 4.11
N VAL A 157 5.20 3.71 4.05
CA VAL A 157 5.99 4.17 2.90
C VAL A 157 7.47 3.88 3.14
N VAL A 158 7.96 2.85 2.46
CA VAL A 158 9.38 2.47 2.45
C VAL A 158 10.13 3.33 1.42
N MET A 159 11.32 3.79 1.79
CA MET A 159 12.17 4.70 1.01
C MET A 159 13.34 4.00 0.33
N ARG A 160 13.75 2.81 0.78
CA ARG A 160 14.80 2.00 0.14
C ARG A 160 14.40 0.54 0.15
N VAL A 161 14.45 -0.11 -1.00
CA VAL A 161 14.22 -1.55 -1.19
C VAL A 161 15.11 -2.09 -2.31
N LEU A 162 15.31 -3.41 -2.36
CA LEU A 162 15.90 -4.08 -3.51
C LEU A 162 14.88 -4.08 -4.67
N GLY A 163 15.37 -3.97 -5.91
CA GLY A 163 14.52 -3.97 -7.12
C GLY A 163 14.13 -2.59 -7.65
N ASP A 164 14.31 -1.52 -6.87
CA ASP A 164 14.04 -0.15 -7.32
C ASP A 164 15.25 0.45 -8.06
N PHE A 165 15.08 0.77 -9.34
CA PHE A 165 16.16 1.21 -10.21
C PHE A 165 16.65 2.64 -9.92
N ASP A 166 15.81 3.48 -9.29
CA ASP A 166 16.07 4.91 -9.13
C ASP A 166 16.62 5.29 -7.73
N ILE A 167 16.81 4.30 -6.86
CA ILE A 167 17.21 4.49 -5.45
C ILE A 167 18.53 3.76 -5.17
N ASP A 168 19.37 4.31 -4.28
CA ASP A 168 20.59 3.64 -3.82
C ASP A 168 20.24 2.32 -3.11
N ALA A 169 20.50 1.23 -3.82
CA ALA A 169 20.21 -0.12 -3.37
C ALA A 169 21.29 -0.69 -2.44
N ARG A 170 22.42 -0.01 -2.21
CA ARG A 170 23.49 -0.56 -1.36
C ARG A 170 22.97 -0.86 0.04
N PRO A 171 23.26 -2.03 0.63
CA PRO A 171 22.82 -2.35 1.97
C PRO A 171 23.61 -1.58 3.03
N ASP A 172 22.94 -1.25 4.13
CA ASP A 172 23.62 -0.77 5.31
C ASP A 172 24.26 -1.97 6.02
N ILE A 173 25.59 -1.93 6.17
CA ILE A 173 26.36 -2.99 6.83
C ILE A 173 26.73 -2.58 8.25
N SER A 174 26.49 -3.48 9.22
CA SER A 174 26.94 -3.31 10.60
C SER A 174 27.66 -4.57 11.09
N ILE A 175 28.79 -4.37 11.76
CA ILE A 175 29.59 -5.46 12.36
C ILE A 175 29.57 -5.30 13.87
N ARG A 176 29.23 -6.38 14.59
CA ARG A 176 29.17 -6.38 16.06
C ARG A 176 29.77 -7.66 16.62
N THR A 177 30.41 -7.55 17.78
CA THR A 177 30.93 -8.74 18.48
C THR A 177 29.77 -9.62 18.95
N ALA A 178 29.82 -10.88 18.57
CA ALA A 178 28.92 -11.93 19.03
C ALA A 178 29.39 -12.45 20.40
N ARG A 179 28.44 -12.78 21.26
CA ARG A 179 28.67 -13.43 22.55
C ARG A 179 27.77 -14.63 22.66
N ALA A 180 28.27 -15.66 23.32
CA ALA A 180 27.42 -16.76 23.73
C ALA A 180 26.25 -16.27 24.59
N GLY A 181 25.06 -16.78 24.30
CA GLY A 181 23.81 -16.35 24.93
C GLY A 181 23.16 -15.14 24.26
N ASP A 182 23.77 -14.55 23.23
CA ASP A 182 23.07 -13.60 22.37
C ASP A 182 21.89 -14.30 21.70
N ARG A 183 20.73 -13.63 21.71
CA ARG A 183 19.56 -14.03 20.94
C ARG A 183 19.16 -12.92 19.98
N LEU A 184 19.08 -13.25 18.69
CA LEU A 184 18.63 -12.36 17.63
C LEU A 184 17.16 -12.61 17.29
N LEU A 185 16.46 -11.54 16.96
CA LEU A 185 15.16 -11.58 16.29
C LEU A 185 15.26 -10.76 15.00
N LEU A 186 14.94 -11.36 13.86
CA LEU A 186 14.61 -10.64 12.63
C LEU A 186 13.10 -10.74 12.41
N CYS A 187 12.44 -9.64 12.06
CA CYS A 187 11.00 -9.64 11.86
C CYS A 187 10.56 -8.68 10.74
N SER A 188 9.49 -9.05 10.03
CA SER A 188 8.82 -8.17 9.04
C SER A 188 8.01 -7.07 9.73
N ASP A 189 7.54 -6.09 8.95
CA ASP A 189 6.76 -4.96 9.47
C ASP A 189 5.42 -5.41 10.06
N GLY A 190 4.86 -6.53 9.59
CA GLY A 190 3.64 -7.13 10.12
C GLY A 190 3.76 -7.57 11.58
N LEU A 191 4.98 -7.73 12.12
CA LEU A 191 5.23 -7.96 13.53
C LEU A 191 5.56 -6.66 14.26
N CYS A 192 6.61 -5.95 13.83
CA CYS A 192 7.13 -4.77 14.54
C CYS A 192 6.30 -3.49 14.34
N GLY A 193 5.34 -3.52 13.41
CA GLY A 193 4.35 -2.48 13.18
C GLY A 193 3.17 -2.55 14.15
N VAL A 194 2.92 -3.71 14.79
CA VAL A 194 1.82 -3.91 15.75
C VAL A 194 2.27 -4.22 17.17
N LEU A 195 3.44 -4.85 17.35
CA LEU A 195 4.00 -5.14 18.66
C LEU A 195 4.97 -4.04 19.10
N GLU A 196 4.90 -3.65 20.37
CA GLU A 196 5.87 -2.76 20.98
C GLU A 196 7.16 -3.51 21.34
N ASP A 197 8.30 -2.80 21.31
CA ASP A 197 9.61 -3.34 21.69
C ASP A 197 9.62 -3.97 23.10
N SER A 198 8.85 -3.43 24.05
CA SER A 198 8.67 -3.99 25.40
C SER A 198 8.02 -5.37 25.38
N THR A 199 6.98 -5.55 24.56
CA THR A 199 6.29 -6.83 24.37
C THR A 199 7.20 -7.85 23.70
N ILE A 200 8.02 -7.40 22.74
CA ILE A 200 9.03 -8.25 22.08
C ILE A 200 10.08 -8.69 23.11
N GLU A 201 10.60 -7.76 23.91
CA GLU A 201 11.60 -8.04 24.96
C GLU A 201 11.07 -9.05 25.97
N GLU A 202 9.86 -8.82 26.52
CA GLU A 202 9.23 -9.73 27.49
C GLU A 202 9.05 -11.14 26.91
N THR A 203 8.61 -11.24 25.66
CA THR A 203 8.40 -12.53 24.99
C THR A 203 9.73 -13.26 24.77
N MET A 204 10.75 -12.57 24.26
CA MET A 204 12.07 -13.17 24.01
C MET A 204 12.79 -13.60 25.30
N LEU A 205 12.51 -12.93 26.43
CA LEU A 205 13.00 -13.32 27.76
C LEU A 205 12.26 -14.52 28.35
N HIS A 206 10.94 -14.61 28.12
CA HIS A 206 10.11 -15.63 28.72
C HIS A 206 10.29 -17.01 28.08
N PHE A 207 10.34 -17.08 26.75
CA PHE A 207 10.40 -18.34 26.02
C PHE A 207 11.85 -18.73 25.76
N THR A 208 12.34 -19.79 26.41
CA THR A 208 13.72 -20.28 26.17
C THR A 208 13.84 -21.03 24.85
N ASP A 209 12.79 -21.73 24.41
CA ASP A 209 12.79 -22.41 23.13
C ASP A 209 12.64 -21.40 21.96
N PRO A 210 13.55 -21.39 20.97
CA PRO A 210 13.50 -20.46 19.85
C PRO A 210 12.23 -20.59 19.00
N GLU A 211 11.74 -21.81 18.79
CA GLU A 211 10.57 -22.06 17.94
C GLU A 211 9.30 -21.61 18.65
N GLU A 212 9.14 -21.96 19.93
CA GLU A 212 8.04 -21.49 20.75
C GLU A 212 8.01 -19.95 20.85
N CYS A 213 9.18 -19.32 20.97
CA CYS A 213 9.33 -17.87 20.95
C CYS A 213 8.84 -17.27 19.62
N ALA A 214 9.31 -17.80 18.48
CA ALA A 214 8.90 -17.33 17.15
C ALA A 214 7.39 -17.52 16.92
N GLN A 215 6.87 -18.71 17.22
CA GLN A 215 5.44 -19.05 17.17
C GLN A 215 4.61 -18.07 18.01
N LYS A 216 5.07 -17.78 19.23
CA LYS A 216 4.38 -16.87 20.13
C LYS A 216 4.35 -15.45 19.58
N LEU A 217 5.48 -14.92 19.13
CA LEU A 217 5.57 -13.57 18.56
C LEU A 217 4.65 -13.39 17.35
N VAL A 218 4.67 -14.33 16.40
CA VAL A 218 3.78 -14.29 15.23
C VAL A 218 2.31 -14.38 15.68
N SER A 219 1.98 -15.29 16.60
CA SER A 219 0.61 -15.41 17.12
C SER A 219 0.12 -14.14 17.82
N MET A 220 1.01 -13.41 18.52
CA MET A 220 0.68 -12.18 19.21
C MET A 220 0.45 -11.04 18.23
N ALA A 221 1.27 -10.91 17.18
CA ALA A 221 1.08 -9.91 16.13
C ALA A 221 -0.26 -10.10 15.40
N LEU A 222 -0.62 -11.33 15.06
CA LEU A 222 -1.92 -11.64 14.45
C LEU A 222 -3.09 -11.27 15.37
N ARG A 223 -2.99 -11.57 16.68
CA ARG A 223 -4.01 -11.20 17.67
C ARG A 223 -4.09 -9.70 17.93
N ALA A 224 -2.98 -8.99 17.78
CA ALA A 224 -2.92 -7.54 17.86
C ALA A 224 -3.55 -6.85 16.64
N GLY A 225 -3.98 -7.62 15.63
CA GLY A 225 -4.67 -7.12 14.45
C GLY A 225 -3.73 -6.77 13.30
N SER A 226 -2.61 -7.48 13.16
CA SER A 226 -1.74 -7.32 11.99
C SER A 226 -2.54 -7.57 10.69
N THR A 227 -2.44 -6.61 9.78
CA THR A 227 -3.07 -6.65 8.46
C THR A 227 -2.12 -7.10 7.36
N ASP A 228 -0.87 -7.42 7.71
CA ASP A 228 0.15 -7.84 6.78
C ASP A 228 0.58 -9.29 6.97
N ASN A 229 1.47 -9.76 6.09
CA ASN A 229 2.24 -10.97 6.33
C ASN A 229 3.09 -10.80 7.59
N VAL A 230 3.23 -11.86 8.38
CA VAL A 230 3.94 -11.80 9.66
C VAL A 230 5.00 -12.87 9.70
N SER A 231 6.26 -12.45 9.77
CA SER A 231 7.41 -13.34 9.77
C SER A 231 8.37 -12.99 10.88
N ALA A 232 8.93 -14.02 11.53
CA ALA A 232 9.90 -13.92 12.61
C ALA A 232 10.97 -15.00 12.48
N VAL A 233 12.24 -14.60 12.56
CA VAL A 233 13.40 -15.49 12.63
C VAL A 233 14.08 -15.28 13.98
N ILE A 234 14.25 -16.36 14.75
CA ILE A 234 15.01 -16.35 16.01
C ILE A 234 16.34 -17.05 15.78
N ALA A 235 17.42 -16.48 16.31
CA ALA A 235 18.75 -17.09 16.22
C ALA A 235 19.53 -16.95 17.52
N ASP A 236 19.97 -18.08 18.07
CA ASP A 236 20.73 -18.15 19.31
C ASP A 236 22.21 -18.44 19.02
N ALA A 237 23.08 -17.65 19.67
CA ALA A 237 24.51 -17.87 19.68
C ALA A 237 24.87 -18.83 20.82
N THR A 238 25.25 -20.05 20.46
CA THR A 238 25.63 -21.11 21.39
C THR A 238 27.16 -21.21 21.50
N LEU A 239 27.67 -21.57 22.68
CA LEU A 239 29.07 -21.97 22.81
C LEU A 239 29.28 -23.30 22.08
N ALA A 240 30.25 -23.35 21.17
CA ALA A 240 30.76 -24.62 20.68
C ALA A 240 31.59 -25.27 21.80
N LEU A 241 30.98 -26.14 22.61
CA LEU A 241 31.71 -26.98 23.56
C LEU A 241 32.48 -28.03 22.75
N ASN A 242 33.69 -27.67 22.30
CA ASN A 242 34.58 -28.41 21.41
C ASN A 242 34.03 -28.62 19.98
N ALA A 243 34.51 -27.81 19.03
CA ALA A 243 34.24 -27.99 17.60
C ALA A 243 34.62 -29.39 17.07
N ASP A 244 35.55 -30.09 17.75
CA ASP A 244 36.03 -31.42 17.38
C ASP A 244 35.52 -32.54 18.32
N GLY A 245 34.76 -32.20 19.37
CA GLY A 245 34.50 -33.11 20.51
C GLY A 245 33.08 -33.64 20.65
N PHE A 246 32.12 -33.03 19.95
CA PHE A 246 30.72 -33.48 19.90
C PHE A 246 30.18 -33.17 18.51
N ASP A 247 29.53 -34.15 17.87
CA ASP A 247 28.63 -33.92 16.72
C ASP A 247 27.53 -32.95 17.18
N LEU A 248 27.77 -31.65 17.08
CA LEU A 248 26.70 -30.66 17.12
C LEU A 248 25.78 -31.06 15.97
N PRO A 249 24.50 -31.40 16.23
CA PRO A 249 23.60 -31.84 15.18
C PRO A 249 23.58 -30.77 14.09
N HIS A 250 23.97 -31.16 12.87
CA HIS A 250 23.88 -30.27 11.71
C HIS A 250 22.42 -29.83 11.60
N GLN A 251 22.19 -28.54 11.81
CA GLN A 251 20.84 -28.01 11.70
C GLN A 251 20.50 -27.95 10.22
N THR A 252 19.45 -28.68 9.82
CA THR A 252 18.87 -28.54 8.49
C THR A 252 18.31 -27.11 8.34
N PRO A 253 18.74 -26.33 7.33
CA PRO A 253 18.24 -24.98 7.15
C PRO A 253 16.73 -24.95 6.90
N ILE A 254 16.07 -23.96 7.49
CA ILE A 254 14.62 -23.78 7.45
C ILE A 254 14.29 -22.58 6.57
N VAL A 255 13.36 -22.75 5.63
CA VAL A 255 12.89 -21.70 4.73
C VAL A 255 11.42 -21.40 5.02
N GLY A 256 11.07 -20.13 5.24
CA GLY A 256 9.71 -19.68 5.51
C GLY A 256 9.14 -18.75 4.43
N GLY A 257 7.82 -18.64 4.38
CA GLY A 257 7.11 -17.70 3.50
C GLY A 257 7.03 -18.15 2.05
N ALA A 258 7.10 -17.20 1.10
CA ALA A 258 7.00 -17.48 -0.33
C ALA A 258 8.13 -18.38 -0.84
N ALA A 259 9.34 -18.22 -0.32
CA ALA A 259 10.49 -19.04 -0.70
C ALA A 259 10.31 -20.54 -0.40
N SER A 260 9.46 -20.89 0.58
CA SER A 260 9.12 -22.29 0.90
C SER A 260 8.40 -23.02 -0.23
N ALA A 261 7.84 -22.30 -1.22
CA ALA A 261 7.26 -22.92 -2.42
C ALA A 261 8.34 -23.41 -3.41
N THR A 262 9.61 -23.06 -3.19
CA THR A 262 10.73 -23.41 -4.08
C THR A 262 11.94 -23.97 -3.31
N LEU A 263 11.70 -24.93 -2.42
CA LEU A 263 12.75 -25.52 -1.56
C LEU A 263 13.88 -26.13 -2.38
N GLU A 264 13.59 -26.82 -3.48
CA GLU A 264 14.59 -27.47 -4.33
C GLU A 264 15.60 -26.45 -4.86
N ALA A 265 15.13 -25.26 -5.24
CA ALA A 265 16.01 -24.22 -5.76
C ALA A 265 16.95 -23.62 -4.70
N VAL A 266 16.56 -23.66 -3.42
CA VAL A 266 17.43 -23.27 -2.31
C VAL A 266 18.39 -24.40 -1.96
N ALA A 267 17.88 -25.64 -1.87
CA ALA A 267 18.69 -26.85 -1.65
C ALA A 267 19.79 -27.01 -2.69
N ASP A 268 19.49 -26.75 -3.96
CA ASP A 268 20.46 -26.82 -5.07
C ASP A 268 21.58 -25.80 -4.91
N ILE A 269 21.28 -24.61 -4.37
CA ILE A 269 22.27 -23.54 -4.14
C ILE A 269 23.20 -23.90 -2.98
N ILE A 270 22.64 -24.49 -1.91
CA ILE A 270 23.40 -24.84 -0.71
C ILE A 270 23.86 -26.29 -0.69
N HIS A 271 23.65 -27.07 -1.76
CA HIS A 271 24.02 -28.49 -1.86
C HIS A 271 23.64 -29.38 -0.64
N GLU A 272 22.57 -29.01 0.06
CA GLU A 272 22.12 -29.62 1.33
C GLU A 272 20.60 -29.62 1.41
N PRO A 273 19.99 -30.57 2.15
CA PRO A 273 18.55 -30.58 2.34
C PRO A 273 18.10 -29.32 3.09
N VAL A 274 16.96 -28.76 2.69
CA VAL A 274 16.26 -27.69 3.40
C VAL A 274 14.85 -28.13 3.72
N VAL A 275 14.28 -27.57 4.78
CA VAL A 275 12.91 -27.85 5.20
C VAL A 275 12.07 -26.58 5.21
N SER A 276 10.76 -26.73 5.01
CA SER A 276 9.83 -25.61 5.19
C SER A 276 9.70 -25.28 6.68
N ALA A 277 9.46 -24.00 6.97
CA ALA A 277 9.09 -23.52 8.29
C ALA A 277 7.86 -24.28 8.83
N PRO A 278 7.82 -24.55 10.14
CA PRO A 278 6.68 -25.17 10.79
C PRO A 278 5.44 -24.25 10.65
N PRO A 279 4.24 -24.81 10.43
CA PRO A 279 3.01 -24.03 10.38
C PRO A 279 2.75 -23.37 11.73
N LEU A 280 2.02 -22.25 11.72
CA LEU A 280 1.64 -21.57 12.95
C LEU A 280 0.75 -22.48 13.81
N ILE A 281 1.14 -22.70 15.06
CA ILE A 281 0.39 -23.53 16.00
C ILE A 281 -0.85 -22.74 16.44
N SER A 282 -2.00 -23.05 15.85
CA SER A 282 -3.27 -22.51 16.34
C SER A 282 -3.57 -23.10 17.73
N THR A 283 -3.41 -22.30 18.78
CA THR A 283 -4.00 -22.67 20.08
C THR A 283 -5.51 -22.62 19.89
N SER A 284 -6.14 -23.77 19.70
CA SER A 284 -7.60 -23.91 19.63
C SER A 284 -8.26 -22.97 20.65
N SER A 285 -9.14 -22.12 20.15
CA SER A 285 -9.84 -21.16 21.00
C SER A 285 -10.56 -21.91 22.13
N PRO A 286 -10.76 -21.30 23.31
CA PRO A 286 -11.60 -21.91 24.35
C PRO A 286 -12.98 -22.32 23.82
N ALA A 287 -13.49 -21.59 22.82
CA ALA A 287 -14.75 -21.89 22.12
C ALA A 287 -14.66 -23.17 21.27
N GLU A 288 -13.59 -23.37 20.50
CA GLU A 288 -13.37 -24.60 19.73
C GLU A 288 -13.14 -25.81 20.64
N ARG A 289 -12.39 -25.64 21.74
CA ARG A 289 -12.24 -26.69 22.76
C ARG A 289 -13.56 -27.05 23.43
N ALA A 290 -14.39 -26.05 23.74
CA ALA A 290 -15.73 -26.27 24.28
C ALA A 290 -16.65 -26.96 23.26
N ALA A 291 -16.59 -26.58 21.99
CA ALA A 291 -17.37 -27.20 20.92
C ALA A 291 -16.99 -28.68 20.70
N ALA A 292 -15.69 -29.01 20.74
CA ALA A 292 -15.21 -30.39 20.67
C ALA A 292 -15.64 -31.25 21.88
N LEU A 293 -15.67 -30.65 23.08
CA LEU A 293 -16.19 -31.27 24.31
C LEU A 293 -17.71 -31.49 24.29
N ILE A 294 -18.46 -30.61 23.63
CA ILE A 294 -19.91 -30.76 23.44
C ILE A 294 -20.19 -31.82 22.39
N ALA A 295 -19.42 -31.86 21.30
CA ALA A 295 -19.56 -32.85 20.24
C ALA A 295 -19.27 -34.29 20.72
N SER A 296 -18.37 -34.45 21.69
CA SER A 296 -18.04 -35.74 22.32
C SER A 296 -19.07 -36.19 23.39
N ARG A 297 -20.11 -35.40 23.66
CA ARG A 297 -21.14 -35.67 24.67
C ARG A 297 -22.52 -35.93 24.07
N LYS A 298 -22.63 -36.89 23.14
CA LYS A 298 -23.94 -37.43 22.71
C LYS A 298 -24.29 -38.66 23.56
N PRO A 299 -25.50 -38.78 24.14
CA PRO A 299 -25.82 -39.88 25.05
C PRO A 299 -26.05 -41.17 24.29
N ARG A 300 -25.50 -42.26 24.83
CA ARG A 300 -25.73 -43.65 24.42
C ARG A 300 -27.17 -44.04 24.80
N ALA A 301 -28.01 -44.32 23.81
CA ALA A 301 -29.32 -44.92 24.02
C ALA A 301 -29.37 -46.26 23.27
N GLU A 302 -29.69 -47.32 24.01
CA GLU A 302 -29.89 -48.70 23.57
C GLU A 302 -31.33 -48.92 23.05
N GLY A 303 -31.51 -49.86 22.12
CA GLY A 303 -32.81 -50.42 21.72
C GLY A 303 -32.95 -50.70 20.22
N GLU A 304 -33.16 -51.97 19.87
CA GLU A 304 -33.06 -52.63 18.56
C GLU A 304 -34.27 -52.41 17.61
N ASP A 305 -34.05 -52.34 16.28
CA ASP A 305 -34.49 -53.31 15.26
C ASP A 305 -34.25 -52.82 13.80
N GLU A 306 -34.08 -53.81 12.90
CA GLU A 306 -33.47 -53.78 11.56
C GLU A 306 -34.01 -52.76 10.52
N GLN A 307 -33.09 -52.14 9.75
CA GLN A 307 -32.92 -52.38 8.30
C GLN A 307 -31.79 -51.54 7.66
N SER A 308 -30.87 -52.27 7.00
CA SER A 308 -30.01 -51.88 5.86
C SER A 308 -29.29 -50.51 5.87
N SER A 309 -28.01 -50.51 6.21
CA SER A 309 -26.97 -49.93 5.34
C SER A 309 -25.58 -50.44 5.76
N GLN A 310 -24.76 -50.71 4.75
CA GLN A 310 -23.41 -51.27 4.88
C GLN A 310 -22.55 -50.38 5.79
N THR A 311 -22.06 -50.98 6.88
CA THR A 311 -20.99 -50.41 7.70
C THR A 311 -19.65 -50.76 7.05
N VAL A 312 -18.90 -49.73 6.68
CA VAL A 312 -17.48 -49.86 6.33
C VAL A 312 -16.70 -49.82 7.64
N GLY A 313 -16.04 -50.93 7.97
CA GLY A 313 -15.04 -50.95 9.04
C GLY A 313 -13.85 -50.09 8.63
N GLN A 314 -13.46 -49.15 9.49
CA GLN A 314 -12.18 -48.45 9.38
C GLN A 314 -11.05 -49.42 9.71
N PRO A 315 -10.01 -49.52 8.86
CA PRO A 315 -8.65 -49.68 9.32
C PRO A 315 -7.99 -48.31 9.41
N SER A 316 -7.49 -48.02 10.60
CA SER A 316 -6.61 -46.92 10.93
C SER A 316 -5.24 -47.03 10.22
N ASP A 317 -4.57 -45.88 10.18
CA ASP A 317 -3.12 -45.69 10.07
C ASP A 317 -2.41 -46.26 8.84
N VAL A 318 -2.21 -45.38 7.85
CA VAL A 318 -0.91 -45.08 7.22
C VAL A 318 -1.19 -44.07 6.10
N ARG A 319 -0.49 -42.93 6.15
CA ARG A 319 -0.29 -41.96 5.05
C ARG A 319 -1.39 -40.92 4.81
N GLU A 320 -1.63 -40.06 5.80
CA GLU A 320 -1.93 -38.65 5.49
C GLU A 320 -0.61 -37.87 5.45
N GLU A 321 0.04 -37.90 4.29
CA GLU A 321 1.04 -36.91 3.93
C GLU A 321 0.78 -36.49 2.48
N THR A 322 0.89 -35.19 2.25
CA THR A 322 0.80 -34.48 0.96
C THR A 322 -0.62 -34.21 0.43
N GLY A 323 -1.22 -33.19 1.05
CA GLY A 323 -2.18 -32.33 0.36
C GLY A 323 -1.52 -31.55 -0.77
N GLU A 324 -2.29 -31.43 -1.85
CA GLU A 324 -2.22 -30.38 -2.86
C GLU A 324 -1.07 -30.46 -3.89
N ARG A 325 -1.21 -31.39 -4.84
CA ARG A 325 -0.54 -31.26 -6.14
C ARG A 325 -1.21 -30.15 -6.96
N THR A 326 -0.47 -29.07 -7.17
CA THR A 326 -0.59 -28.22 -8.36
C THR A 326 -0.60 -29.12 -9.59
N THR A 327 -1.67 -29.08 -10.37
CA THR A 327 -1.83 -29.85 -11.61
C THR A 327 -0.63 -29.67 -12.55
N PRO A 328 0.20 -30.70 -12.79
CA PRO A 328 1.00 -30.74 -13.99
C PRO A 328 0.15 -31.38 -15.09
N ASP A 329 0.10 -30.72 -16.25
CA ASP A 329 -0.40 -31.25 -17.51
C ASP A 329 0.46 -32.45 -17.93
N THR A 330 0.17 -33.61 -17.33
CA THR A 330 0.80 -34.89 -17.66
C THR A 330 -0.32 -35.91 -17.70
N GLY A 331 -0.52 -36.52 -18.87
CA GLY A 331 -1.51 -37.58 -19.09
C GLY A 331 -1.14 -38.87 -18.36
N GLU A 332 -1.09 -38.84 -17.03
CA GLU A 332 -0.92 -40.01 -16.19
C GLU A 332 -2.18 -40.87 -16.30
N ILE A 333 -1.98 -42.13 -16.69
CA ILE A 333 -3.05 -43.11 -16.87
C ILE A 333 -3.51 -43.57 -15.48
N PRO A 334 -4.81 -43.44 -15.14
CA PRO A 334 -5.31 -43.79 -13.82
C PRO A 334 -5.14 -45.29 -13.56
N VAL A 335 -4.60 -45.64 -12.39
CA VAL A 335 -4.45 -47.03 -11.97
C VAL A 335 -5.78 -47.51 -11.41
N VAL A 336 -6.44 -48.44 -12.10
CA VAL A 336 -7.76 -48.95 -11.71
C VAL A 336 -7.60 -50.33 -11.08
N GLN A 337 -8.22 -50.55 -9.92
CA GLN A 337 -8.34 -51.87 -9.31
C GLN A 337 -9.46 -52.65 -9.98
N LYS A 338 -9.13 -53.79 -10.58
CA LYS A 338 -10.09 -54.69 -11.22
C LYS A 338 -10.93 -55.45 -10.19
N GLN A 339 -12.05 -56.00 -10.64
CA GLN A 339 -12.90 -56.87 -9.82
C GLN A 339 -12.17 -58.11 -9.29
N ASP A 340 -11.12 -58.55 -9.98
CA ASP A 340 -10.27 -59.68 -9.57
C ASP A 340 -9.20 -59.29 -8.53
N GLY A 341 -9.18 -58.03 -8.08
CA GLY A 341 -8.26 -57.50 -7.07
C GLY A 341 -6.91 -56.99 -7.61
N ASN A 342 -6.60 -57.25 -8.88
CA ASN A 342 -5.37 -56.78 -9.54
C ASN A 342 -5.48 -55.32 -10.02
N TYR A 343 -4.39 -54.56 -9.88
CA TYR A 343 -4.29 -53.18 -10.36
C TYR A 343 -3.73 -53.13 -11.78
N SER A 344 -4.35 -52.33 -12.65
CA SER A 344 -3.91 -52.14 -14.05
C SER A 344 -3.75 -50.67 -14.36
N ALA A 345 -2.65 -50.33 -15.04
CA ALA A 345 -2.37 -49.01 -15.61
C ALA A 345 -2.21 -49.08 -17.14
N ASP A 346 -2.60 -50.20 -17.75
CA ASP A 346 -2.51 -50.41 -19.20
C ASP A 346 -3.61 -49.60 -19.92
N PRO A 347 -3.27 -48.67 -20.83
CA PRO A 347 -4.25 -47.86 -21.54
C PRO A 347 -5.13 -48.65 -22.53
N ASN A 348 -4.77 -49.89 -22.89
CA ASN A 348 -5.62 -50.77 -23.70
C ASN A 348 -6.61 -51.61 -22.86
N ASP A 349 -6.61 -51.44 -21.54
CA ASP A 349 -7.54 -52.11 -20.64
C ASP A 349 -8.93 -51.44 -20.66
N PRO A 350 -10.02 -52.20 -20.84
CA PRO A 350 -11.37 -51.63 -20.94
C PRO A 350 -11.84 -50.88 -19.68
N GLU A 351 -11.34 -51.21 -18.48
CA GLU A 351 -11.73 -50.51 -17.24
C GLU A 351 -10.98 -49.18 -17.06
N VAL A 352 -9.69 -49.17 -17.41
CA VAL A 352 -8.85 -47.96 -17.39
C VAL A 352 -9.31 -46.97 -18.47
N ALA A 353 -9.65 -47.45 -19.67
CA ALA A 353 -10.17 -46.61 -20.75
C ALA A 353 -11.49 -45.91 -20.39
N ARG A 354 -12.35 -46.57 -19.61
CA ARG A 354 -13.60 -45.96 -19.10
C ARG A 354 -13.33 -44.89 -18.06
N ALA A 355 -12.37 -45.11 -17.16
CA ALA A 355 -11.97 -44.12 -16.15
C ALA A 355 -11.42 -42.84 -16.81
N ILE A 356 -10.53 -42.98 -17.79
CA ILE A 356 -10.01 -41.84 -18.58
C ILE A 356 -11.15 -41.07 -19.26
N HIS A 357 -12.13 -41.78 -19.84
CA HIS A 357 -13.23 -41.12 -20.53
C HIS A 357 -14.15 -40.34 -19.57
N GLN A 358 -14.40 -40.86 -18.37
CA GLN A 358 -15.19 -40.17 -17.35
C GLN A 358 -14.48 -38.91 -16.83
N GLU A 359 -13.17 -39.01 -16.57
CA GLU A 359 -12.38 -37.88 -16.10
C GLU A 359 -12.35 -36.73 -17.13
N GLN A 360 -12.22 -37.05 -18.42
CA GLN A 360 -12.30 -36.06 -19.49
C GLN A 360 -13.68 -35.37 -19.58
N LEU A 361 -14.77 -36.08 -19.29
CA LEU A 361 -16.12 -35.50 -19.26
C LEU A 361 -16.28 -34.52 -18.10
N ASP A 362 -15.73 -34.84 -16.94
CA ASP A 362 -15.82 -34.00 -15.75
C ASP A 362 -14.90 -32.78 -15.83
N GLN A 363 -13.69 -32.92 -16.40
CA GLN A 363 -12.85 -31.77 -16.75
C GLN A 363 -13.57 -30.80 -17.71
N LYS A 364 -14.27 -31.32 -18.72
CA LYS A 364 -15.07 -30.50 -19.66
C LYS A 364 -16.22 -29.78 -18.97
N LYS A 365 -16.88 -30.39 -17.98
CA LYS A 365 -17.95 -29.74 -17.19
C LYS A 365 -17.37 -28.64 -16.29
N GLN A 366 -16.28 -28.90 -15.58
CA GLN A 366 -15.64 -27.92 -14.69
C GLN A 366 -15.07 -26.71 -15.45
N ALA A 367 -14.51 -26.92 -16.65
CA ALA A 367 -14.05 -25.83 -17.50
C ALA A 367 -15.20 -24.92 -17.97
N ARG A 368 -16.40 -25.49 -18.19
CA ARG A 368 -17.58 -24.74 -18.65
C ARG A 368 -18.19 -23.90 -17.53
N THR A 369 -18.21 -24.39 -16.28
CA THR A 369 -18.73 -23.65 -15.13
C THR A 369 -17.80 -22.50 -14.71
N LYS A 370 -16.47 -22.68 -14.76
CA LYS A 370 -15.50 -21.60 -14.46
C LYS A 370 -15.62 -20.42 -15.45
N ARG A 371 -15.83 -20.70 -16.75
CA ARG A 371 -16.00 -19.65 -17.78
C ARG A 371 -17.29 -18.84 -17.63
N PHE A 372 -18.36 -19.43 -17.09
CA PHE A 372 -19.63 -18.73 -16.87
C PHE A 372 -19.54 -17.75 -15.70
N HIS A 373 -18.98 -18.16 -14.56
CA HIS A 373 -18.83 -17.30 -13.38
C HIS A 373 -17.87 -16.12 -13.63
N GLY A 374 -16.79 -16.32 -14.39
CA GLY A 374 -15.88 -15.23 -14.76
C GLY A 374 -16.53 -14.14 -15.62
N ARG A 375 -17.45 -14.51 -16.53
CA ARG A 375 -18.18 -13.54 -17.36
C ARG A 375 -19.24 -12.77 -16.56
N VAL A 376 -19.94 -13.46 -15.65
CA VAL A 376 -20.93 -12.81 -14.78
C VAL A 376 -20.25 -11.81 -13.83
N ALA A 377 -19.12 -12.20 -13.23
CA ALA A 377 -18.33 -11.29 -12.38
C ALA A 377 -17.85 -10.05 -13.15
N ALA A 378 -17.35 -10.20 -14.37
CA ALA A 378 -16.93 -9.07 -15.21
C ALA A 378 -18.08 -8.11 -15.55
N VAL A 379 -19.27 -8.64 -15.83
CA VAL A 379 -20.46 -7.81 -16.09
C VAL A 379 -20.90 -7.04 -14.84
N ILE A 380 -20.90 -7.69 -13.66
CA ILE A 380 -21.24 -7.03 -12.40
C ILE A 380 -20.26 -5.90 -12.09
N THR A 381 -18.95 -6.13 -12.23
CA THR A 381 -17.94 -5.08 -12.01
C THR A 381 -18.13 -3.91 -12.98
N ALA A 382 -18.40 -4.16 -14.26
CA ALA A 382 -18.67 -3.11 -15.23
C ALA A 382 -19.91 -2.27 -14.86
N VAL A 383 -20.97 -2.91 -14.36
CA VAL A 383 -22.19 -2.21 -13.90
C VAL A 383 -21.89 -1.36 -12.66
N VAL A 384 -21.13 -1.86 -11.68
CA VAL A 384 -20.77 -1.10 -10.47
C VAL A 384 -19.94 0.13 -10.82
N VAL A 385 -18.97 0.01 -11.72
CA VAL A 385 -18.17 1.14 -12.20
C VAL A 385 -19.06 2.18 -12.90
N LEU A 386 -20.01 1.72 -13.73
CA LEU A 386 -20.93 2.61 -14.43
C LEU A 386 -21.87 3.36 -13.47
N VAL A 387 -22.38 2.68 -12.43
CA VAL A 387 -23.18 3.30 -11.37
C VAL A 387 -22.37 4.32 -10.58
N ALA A 388 -21.11 4.02 -10.25
CA ALA A 388 -20.23 4.96 -9.55
C ALA A 388 -19.95 6.21 -10.40
N LEU A 389 -19.70 6.05 -11.70
CA LEU A 389 -19.51 7.17 -12.63
C LEU A 389 -20.79 8.01 -12.79
N CYS A 390 -21.95 7.37 -12.93
CA CYS A 390 -23.24 8.07 -12.98
C CYS A 390 -23.53 8.81 -11.68
N GLY A 391 -23.24 8.21 -10.52
CA GLY A 391 -23.40 8.84 -9.21
C GLY A 391 -22.48 10.04 -9.03
N GLY A 392 -21.21 9.93 -9.44
CA GLY A 392 -20.25 11.04 -9.43
C GLY A 392 -20.68 12.19 -10.36
N ALA A 393 -21.13 11.88 -11.57
CA ALA A 393 -21.64 12.87 -12.52
C ALA A 393 -22.91 13.56 -12.00
N TRP A 394 -23.83 12.82 -11.39
CA TRP A 394 -25.04 13.37 -10.80
C TRP A 394 -24.73 14.26 -9.59
N GLY A 395 -23.79 13.86 -8.73
CA GLY A 395 -23.31 14.66 -7.61
C GLY A 395 -22.68 15.98 -8.06
N ALA A 396 -21.82 15.94 -9.08
CA ALA A 396 -21.22 17.14 -9.67
C ALA A 396 -22.26 18.07 -10.30
N TYR A 397 -23.26 17.50 -11.01
CA TYR A 397 -24.37 18.26 -11.58
C TYR A 397 -25.23 18.92 -10.49
N ALA A 398 -25.63 18.16 -9.47
CA ALA A 398 -26.44 18.66 -8.36
C ALA A 398 -25.74 19.78 -7.58
N TRP A 399 -24.43 19.66 -7.35
CA TRP A 399 -23.63 20.71 -6.73
C TRP A 399 -23.57 21.97 -7.61
N SER A 400 -23.36 21.81 -8.92
CA SER A 400 -23.34 22.93 -9.87
C SER A 400 -24.67 23.70 -9.88
N GLN A 401 -25.80 23.02 -9.71
CA GLN A 401 -27.13 23.66 -9.71
C GLN A 401 -27.42 24.50 -8.45
N ASN A 402 -26.59 24.40 -7.41
CA ASN A 402 -26.76 25.15 -6.16
C ASN A 402 -25.89 26.41 -6.09
N GLN A 403 -25.28 26.81 -7.21
CA GLN A 403 -24.42 27.99 -7.33
C GLN A 403 -25.10 29.05 -8.19
N TYR A 404 -24.88 30.33 -7.86
CA TYR A 404 -25.39 31.46 -8.62
C TYR A 404 -24.24 32.39 -9.00
N TYR A 405 -24.38 33.10 -10.12
CA TYR A 405 -23.42 34.14 -10.48
C TYR A 405 -24.06 35.22 -11.37
N LEU A 406 -23.49 36.42 -11.35
CA LEU A 406 -23.89 37.51 -12.23
C LEU A 406 -22.95 37.57 -13.43
N ALA A 407 -23.51 37.67 -14.63
CA ALA A 407 -22.74 37.83 -15.85
C ALA A 407 -23.42 38.71 -16.88
N ALA A 408 -22.66 39.02 -17.92
CA ALA A 408 -23.11 39.78 -19.07
C ALA A 408 -23.89 38.89 -20.06
N ASP A 409 -25.17 39.20 -20.28
CA ASP A 409 -26.02 38.51 -21.26
C ASP A 409 -26.66 39.53 -22.21
N GLU A 410 -26.45 39.38 -23.52
CA GLU A 410 -27.00 40.27 -24.56
C GLU A 410 -26.82 41.79 -24.30
N GLY A 411 -25.76 42.18 -23.59
CA GLY A 411 -25.48 43.58 -23.25
C GLY A 411 -26.18 44.10 -21.99
N LYS A 412 -26.81 43.22 -21.21
CA LYS A 412 -27.46 43.49 -19.91
C LYS A 412 -26.91 42.61 -18.79
N VAL A 413 -27.08 43.04 -17.54
CA VAL A 413 -26.69 42.22 -16.37
C VAL A 413 -27.75 41.14 -16.14
N ALA A 414 -27.33 39.88 -16.04
CA ALA A 414 -28.22 38.75 -15.79
C ALA A 414 -27.71 37.87 -14.65
N ILE A 415 -28.65 37.29 -13.89
CA ILE A 415 -28.38 36.30 -12.85
C ILE A 415 -28.47 34.91 -13.48
N TYR A 416 -27.39 34.15 -13.39
CA TYR A 416 -27.31 32.76 -13.81
C TYR A 416 -27.34 31.82 -12.60
N GLN A 417 -27.96 30.66 -12.79
CA GLN A 417 -27.83 29.50 -11.90
C GLN A 417 -26.95 28.47 -12.56
N GLY A 418 -25.89 28.04 -11.88
CA GLY A 418 -24.87 27.16 -12.40
C GLY A 418 -23.45 27.64 -12.11
N VAL A 419 -22.48 26.95 -12.70
CA VAL A 419 -21.07 27.34 -12.67
C VAL A 419 -20.69 27.90 -14.06
N PRO A 420 -19.90 28.98 -14.18
CA PRO A 420 -19.52 29.61 -15.45
C PRO A 420 -18.49 28.80 -16.26
N THR A 421 -18.68 27.48 -16.37
CA THR A 421 -17.77 26.56 -17.07
C THR A 421 -18.52 25.76 -18.13
N ASN A 422 -17.90 25.62 -19.30
CA ASN A 422 -18.39 24.75 -20.37
C ASN A 422 -17.66 23.41 -20.30
N ILE A 423 -18.41 22.32 -20.10
CA ILE A 423 -17.86 20.97 -20.02
C ILE A 423 -18.49 20.16 -21.16
N PHE A 424 -17.66 19.68 -22.10
CA PHE A 424 -18.07 18.92 -23.29
C PHE A 424 -19.15 19.59 -24.17
N GLY A 425 -19.18 20.93 -24.23
CA GLY A 425 -20.13 21.67 -25.08
C GLY A 425 -21.51 21.90 -24.45
N LEU A 426 -21.73 21.44 -23.21
CA LEU A 426 -22.94 21.68 -22.45
C LEU A 426 -22.72 22.87 -21.51
N GLN A 427 -23.56 23.89 -21.64
CA GLN A 427 -23.63 24.98 -20.66
C GLN A 427 -24.32 24.45 -19.41
N LEU A 428 -23.60 24.43 -18.29
CA LEU A 428 -24.11 24.00 -16.99
C LEU A 428 -24.79 25.14 -16.21
N SER A 429 -25.04 26.25 -16.91
CA SER A 429 -25.63 27.47 -16.38
C SER A 429 -26.76 27.95 -17.28
N HIS A 430 -27.85 28.42 -16.67
CA HIS A 430 -28.94 29.08 -17.40
C HIS A 430 -29.29 30.43 -16.76
N PRO A 431 -29.72 31.43 -17.55
CA PRO A 431 -30.19 32.69 -16.99
C PRO A 431 -31.53 32.47 -16.28
N ILE A 432 -31.65 32.94 -15.03
CA ILE A 432 -32.93 32.99 -14.31
C ILE A 432 -33.61 34.34 -14.54
N GLU A 433 -32.83 35.41 -14.46
CA GLU A 433 -33.37 36.77 -14.45
C GLU A 433 -32.47 37.72 -15.24
N GLN A 434 -33.07 38.48 -16.15
CA GLN A 434 -32.41 39.55 -16.89
C GLN A 434 -32.85 40.90 -16.33
N THR A 435 -31.89 41.71 -15.92
CA THR A 435 -32.17 43.07 -15.42
C THR A 435 -32.33 44.06 -16.58
N SER A 436 -32.87 45.24 -16.32
CA SER A 436 -32.97 46.34 -17.29
C SER A 436 -31.67 47.12 -17.47
N MET A 437 -30.61 46.84 -16.70
CA MET A 437 -29.36 47.58 -16.71
C MET A 437 -28.48 47.25 -17.92
N HIS A 438 -28.15 48.27 -18.72
CA HIS A 438 -27.24 48.13 -19.86
C HIS A 438 -25.77 48.19 -19.42
N ILE A 439 -25.00 47.17 -19.80
CA ILE A 439 -23.58 47.03 -19.41
C ILE A 439 -22.74 48.19 -19.91
N SER A 440 -23.07 48.77 -21.07
CA SER A 440 -22.34 49.90 -21.67
C SER A 440 -22.34 51.15 -20.79
N GLU A 441 -23.31 51.29 -19.90
CA GLU A 441 -23.46 52.44 -19.02
C GLU A 441 -22.70 52.25 -17.70
N LEU A 442 -22.31 51.00 -17.38
CA LEU A 442 -21.60 50.68 -16.14
C LEU A 442 -20.10 51.07 -16.20
N PRO A 443 -19.50 51.42 -15.05
CA PRO A 443 -18.06 51.64 -14.94
C PRO A 443 -17.22 50.47 -15.45
N GLU A 444 -15.99 50.76 -15.92
CA GLU A 444 -15.07 49.74 -16.44
C GLU A 444 -14.79 48.61 -15.44
N GLN A 445 -14.73 48.93 -14.15
CA GLN A 445 -14.50 47.94 -13.10
C GLN A 445 -15.63 46.89 -13.05
N TRP A 446 -16.89 47.34 -13.02
CA TRP A 446 -18.05 46.46 -13.04
C TRP A 446 -18.17 45.68 -14.34
N ARG A 447 -17.88 46.32 -15.49
CA ARG A 447 -17.85 45.63 -16.79
C ARG A 447 -16.83 44.49 -16.83
N ASN A 448 -15.65 44.67 -16.21
CA ASN A 448 -14.63 43.63 -16.17
C ASN A 448 -14.98 42.51 -15.19
N GLN A 449 -15.58 42.82 -14.05
CA GLN A 449 -16.03 41.81 -13.08
C GLN A 449 -17.19 40.98 -13.63
N LEU A 450 -18.18 41.60 -14.29
CA LEU A 450 -19.30 40.90 -14.93
C LEU A 450 -18.85 40.01 -16.11
N LYS A 451 -17.73 40.33 -16.77
CA LYS A 451 -17.11 39.44 -17.78
C LYS A 451 -16.49 38.20 -17.16
N GLN A 452 -15.98 38.29 -15.94
CA GLN A 452 -15.37 37.16 -15.23
C GLN A 452 -16.41 36.29 -14.50
N GLY A 453 -17.60 36.84 -14.26
CA GLY A 453 -18.65 36.21 -13.47
C GLY A 453 -18.46 36.53 -11.99
N ILE A 454 -19.46 37.15 -11.37
CA ILE A 454 -19.43 37.47 -9.94
C ILE A 454 -20.16 36.35 -9.20
N PRO A 455 -19.48 35.50 -8.42
CA PRO A 455 -20.11 34.39 -7.71
C PRO A 455 -21.03 34.91 -6.60
N ALA A 456 -22.14 34.21 -6.37
CA ALA A 456 -23.09 34.46 -5.30
C ALA A 456 -23.54 33.14 -4.67
N ASP A 457 -23.62 33.10 -3.35
CA ASP A 457 -23.91 31.86 -2.61
C ASP A 457 -25.40 31.48 -2.62
N SER A 458 -26.27 32.42 -3.02
CA SER A 458 -27.71 32.21 -3.11
C SER A 458 -28.36 33.19 -4.09
N TYR A 459 -29.60 32.91 -4.52
CA TYR A 459 -30.36 33.84 -5.35
C TYR A 459 -30.59 35.20 -4.66
N SER A 460 -30.86 35.21 -3.35
CA SER A 460 -31.00 36.45 -2.58
C SER A 460 -29.69 37.25 -2.51
N ASP A 461 -28.56 36.56 -2.44
CA ASP A 461 -27.24 37.19 -2.47
C ASP A 461 -26.92 37.76 -3.86
N ALA A 462 -27.33 37.06 -4.92
CA ALA A 462 -27.23 37.57 -6.28
C ALA A 462 -28.09 38.83 -6.50
N GLN A 463 -29.32 38.86 -5.96
CA GLN A 463 -30.18 40.04 -5.98
C GLN A 463 -29.58 41.22 -5.21
N ALA A 464 -29.02 40.97 -4.01
CA ALA A 464 -28.34 42.02 -3.25
C ALA A 464 -27.16 42.65 -4.01
N HIS A 465 -26.43 41.85 -4.81
CA HIS A 465 -25.38 42.36 -5.69
C HIS A 465 -25.94 43.20 -6.85
N VAL A 466 -27.08 42.81 -7.42
CA VAL A 466 -27.78 43.61 -8.44
C VAL A 466 -28.21 44.97 -7.87
N ASP A 467 -28.86 44.97 -6.71
CA ASP A 467 -29.32 46.19 -6.04
C ASP A 467 -28.16 47.14 -5.71
N LEU A 468 -27.03 46.59 -5.25
CA LEU A 468 -25.81 47.37 -4.98
C LEU A 468 -25.26 48.04 -6.24
N ILE A 469 -25.23 47.31 -7.36
CA ILE A 469 -24.76 47.85 -8.66
C ILE A 469 -25.71 48.96 -9.12
N GLU A 470 -27.02 48.76 -8.97
CA GLU A 470 -28.04 49.74 -9.35
C GLU A 470 -27.95 51.01 -8.50
N ASP A 471 -27.81 50.88 -7.17
CA ASP A 471 -27.66 52.02 -6.26
C ASP A 471 -26.41 52.84 -6.56
N GLN A 472 -25.27 52.18 -6.78
CA GLN A 472 -24.04 52.86 -7.15
C GLN A 472 -24.19 53.58 -8.50
N PHE A 473 -24.83 52.95 -9.48
CA PHE A 473 -25.08 53.54 -10.78
C PHE A 473 -25.95 54.80 -10.68
N ASN A 474 -27.05 54.73 -9.92
CA ASN A 474 -27.96 55.86 -9.70
C ASN A 474 -27.27 57.04 -8.99
N GLN A 475 -26.44 56.77 -7.98
CA GLN A 475 -25.66 57.80 -7.28
C GLN A 475 -24.69 58.52 -8.23
N MET A 476 -23.98 57.77 -9.09
CA MET A 476 -23.07 58.36 -10.08
C MET A 476 -23.80 59.22 -11.12
N GLN A 477 -24.97 58.79 -11.59
CA GLN A 477 -25.76 59.58 -12.54
C GLN A 477 -26.21 60.91 -11.92
N GLN A 478 -26.69 60.87 -10.67
CA GLN A 478 -27.05 62.08 -9.93
C GLN A 478 -25.86 63.01 -9.74
N GLU A 479 -24.67 62.48 -9.43
CA GLU A 479 -23.46 63.28 -9.29
C GLU A 479 -23.02 63.91 -10.62
N GLN A 480 -23.13 63.17 -11.74
CA GLN A 480 -22.83 63.69 -13.07
C GLN A 480 -23.82 64.78 -13.51
N GLU A 481 -25.12 64.59 -13.25
CA GLU A 481 -26.12 65.63 -13.52
C GLU A 481 -25.90 66.87 -12.66
N ALA A 482 -25.58 66.71 -11.38
CA ALA A 482 -25.25 67.82 -10.49
C ALA A 482 -24.00 68.58 -10.99
N LYS A 483 -22.95 67.86 -11.41
CA LYS A 483 -21.74 68.47 -12.02
C LYS A 483 -22.05 69.19 -13.33
N LYS A 484 -22.90 68.62 -14.20
CA LYS A 484 -23.33 69.28 -15.45
C LYS A 484 -24.12 70.55 -15.17
N LYS A 485 -25.07 70.51 -14.23
CA LYS A 485 -25.85 71.70 -13.81
C LYS A 485 -24.95 72.77 -13.22
N ALA A 486 -24.01 72.40 -12.35
CA ALA A 486 -23.03 73.34 -11.78
C ALA A 486 -22.13 73.96 -12.86
N ALA A 487 -21.64 73.17 -13.83
CA ALA A 487 -20.84 73.68 -14.94
C ALA A 487 -21.64 74.58 -15.89
N GLU A 488 -22.93 74.29 -16.11
CA GLU A 488 -23.81 75.14 -16.91
C GLU A 488 -24.14 76.46 -16.20
N GLU A 489 -24.36 76.43 -14.88
CA GLU A 489 -24.51 77.63 -14.06
C GLU A 489 -23.23 78.48 -14.04
N GLU A 490 -22.07 77.86 -13.89
CA GLU A 490 -20.78 78.55 -13.95
C GLU A 490 -20.53 79.17 -15.32
N ARG A 491 -20.84 78.45 -16.40
CA ARG A 491 -20.78 78.98 -17.76
C ARG A 491 -21.74 80.15 -17.98
N LYS A 492 -22.97 80.08 -17.46
CA LYS A 492 -23.93 81.20 -17.50
C LYS A 492 -23.42 82.42 -16.71
N ARG A 493 -22.81 82.22 -15.54
CA ARG A 493 -22.17 83.29 -14.75
C ARG A 493 -21.00 83.94 -15.50
N LEU A 494 -20.16 83.15 -16.16
CA LEU A 494 -19.04 83.64 -16.98
C LEU A 494 -19.54 84.41 -18.21
N GLU A 495 -20.60 83.94 -18.88
CA GLU A 495 -21.23 84.62 -20.01
C GLU A 495 -21.89 85.96 -19.59
N GLU A 496 -22.51 86.03 -18.40
CA GLU A 496 -23.05 87.28 -17.84
C GLU A 496 -21.94 88.28 -17.46
N GLN A 497 -20.83 87.81 -16.88
CA GLN A 497 -19.66 88.64 -16.59
C GLN A 497 -19.04 89.20 -17.89
N ALA A 498 -18.96 88.39 -18.96
CA ALA A 498 -18.48 88.82 -20.27
C ALA A 498 -19.42 89.80 -20.99
N LYS A 499 -20.73 89.77 -20.70
CA LYS A 499 -21.69 90.77 -21.21
C LYS A 499 -21.58 92.10 -20.46
N LYS A 500 -21.34 92.08 -19.15
CA LYS A 500 -21.15 93.29 -18.34
C LYS A 500 -19.86 94.06 -18.68
N SER A 501 -18.81 93.38 -19.15
CA SER A 501 -17.57 94.04 -19.60
C SER A 501 -17.68 94.68 -20.99
N LYS A 502 -18.71 94.35 -21.79
CA LYS A 502 -18.95 94.94 -23.13
C LYS A 502 -19.88 96.17 -23.11
N SER A 503 -20.48 96.55 -21.99
CA SER A 503 -21.45 97.65 -21.90
C SER A 503 -20.98 98.91 -21.16
N SER A 504 -19.70 99.04 -20.83
CA SER A 504 -19.12 100.29 -20.31
C SER A 504 -18.52 101.14 -21.44
N PRO A 505 -18.97 102.40 -21.65
CA PRO A 505 -18.45 103.26 -22.70
C PRO A 505 -17.06 103.82 -22.35
N SER A 506 -16.23 104.01 -23.38
CA SER A 506 -14.95 104.70 -23.32
C SER A 506 -14.99 106.02 -22.54
N PRO A 507 -13.91 106.33 -21.82
CA PRO A 507 -13.36 107.67 -21.84
C PRO A 507 -11.91 107.63 -22.37
N SER A 508 -11.64 108.43 -23.39
CA SER A 508 -10.31 108.93 -23.70
C SER A 508 -10.16 110.35 -23.11
N PRO A 509 -8.95 110.92 -22.98
CA PRO A 509 -7.64 110.33 -22.67
C PRO A 509 -6.94 111.07 -21.50
N SER A 510 -6.02 110.43 -20.76
CA SER A 510 -5.07 111.16 -19.91
C SER A 510 -3.66 110.56 -19.92
N LYS A 511 -2.71 111.42 -20.30
CA LYS A 511 -1.25 111.23 -20.30
C LYS A 511 -0.68 110.96 -18.90
N LYS A 512 0.29 110.03 -18.80
CA LYS A 512 1.56 110.03 -18.02
C LYS A 512 2.09 108.58 -18.01
N ALA A 513 3.19 108.23 -18.69
CA ALA A 513 4.61 108.50 -18.42
C ALA A 513 5.26 107.50 -17.42
N ALA A 514 6.32 106.81 -17.89
CA ALA A 514 7.37 106.04 -17.18
C ALA A 514 6.91 104.78 -16.41
N GLN A 515 7.59 103.63 -16.35
CA GLN A 515 9.02 103.27 -16.42
C GLN A 515 9.07 101.71 -16.53
N GLU A 516 9.77 101.12 -17.51
CA GLU A 516 11.03 100.35 -17.33
C GLU A 516 11.42 100.06 -15.86
N ASP A 517 11.47 98.79 -15.44
CA ASP A 517 12.72 98.00 -15.41
C ASP A 517 12.56 96.61 -14.73
N SER A 518 13.33 95.66 -15.28
CA SER A 518 13.86 94.39 -14.69
C SER A 518 12.96 93.18 -14.48
#